data_AF-A0A354R8H7-F1
#
_entry.id   AF-A0A354R8H7-F1
#
_cell.length_a   1.000
_cell.length_b   1.000
_cell.length_c   1.000
_cell.angle_alpha   90.00
_cell.angle_beta   90.00
_cell.angle_gamma   90.00
#
_symmetry.space_group_name_H-M   'P 1'
#
loop_
_entity.id
_entity.type
_entity.pdbx_description
1 polymer ?
#
loop_
_entity_poly.entity_id
_entity_poly.type
_entity_poly.pdbx_seq_one_letter_code
_entity_poly.pdbx_strand_id
1 'polypeptide(L)'
;MCLLDAVEKVLKEAGRPLSAPDIAKLVLKKGLWKTSGLTPSATVSARLYDDIKKGNSRFVKAGKGVFGLSGTTYKLDEKGGKPKTSAHSNDSGYVYILTNPSFRKDWVKIGMTERPVDTRSKELDNTAVPLPFQIYATLHTRHRRRIEKLLHGMIDDFDSSARIRKSREFFNVNPELALRLLTRAAEAFDEEANVRKVFKGLIKKSHDALRAAIESPKKAQSRVEETPAKETTPEKWVGKTQLARLLARRAGNEGAYGGLLQLLTRKRACREGSKWRKPLENAGLAFDRDGFVLDWTAAKNPL
;
A
#
# COMPACT_ATOMS: atom_id res chain seq x y z
N MET A 1 21.83 36.97 -18.67
CA MET A 1 21.92 35.68 -19.40
C MET A 1 20.61 34.92 -19.20
N CYS A 2 20.06 34.31 -20.25
CA CYS A 2 18.83 33.52 -20.11
C CYS A 2 19.12 32.12 -19.56
N LEU A 3 18.10 31.40 -19.07
CA LEU A 3 18.30 30.08 -18.47
C LEU A 3 18.88 29.07 -19.47
N LEU A 4 18.40 29.05 -20.72
CA LEU A 4 18.90 28.07 -21.70
C LEU A 4 20.39 28.32 -22.03
N ASP A 5 20.82 29.58 -22.14
CA ASP A 5 22.24 29.92 -22.31
C ASP A 5 23.08 29.50 -21.09
N ALA A 6 22.53 29.64 -19.88
CA ALA A 6 23.16 29.17 -18.64
C ALA A 6 23.35 27.64 -18.65
N VAL A 7 22.32 26.92 -19.09
CA VAL A 7 22.35 25.46 -19.20
C VAL A 7 23.35 25.03 -20.27
N GLU A 8 23.38 25.70 -21.41
CA GLU A 8 24.35 25.44 -22.48
C GLU A 8 25.78 25.58 -21.99
N LYS A 9 26.10 26.67 -21.29
CA LYS A 9 27.44 26.88 -20.71
C LYS A 9 27.81 25.77 -19.73
N VAL A 10 26.88 25.38 -18.85
CA VAL A 10 27.11 24.30 -17.88
C VAL A 10 27.33 22.96 -18.56
N LEU A 11 26.57 22.62 -19.61
CA LEU A 11 26.73 21.38 -20.34
C LEU A 11 28.01 21.34 -21.19
N LYS A 12 28.40 22.49 -21.80
CA LYS A 12 29.67 22.63 -22.51
C LYS A 12 30.86 22.39 -21.58
N GLU A 13 30.87 23.05 -20.42
CA GLU A 13 31.94 22.91 -19.44
C GLU A 13 31.98 21.50 -18.81
N ALA A 14 30.83 20.84 -18.68
CA ALA A 14 30.76 19.48 -18.15
C ALA A 14 31.23 18.41 -19.15
N GLY A 15 31.13 18.66 -20.45
CA GLY A 15 31.51 17.72 -21.51
C GLY A 15 30.70 16.42 -21.54
N ARG A 16 29.61 16.32 -20.75
CA ARG A 16 28.77 15.12 -20.63
C ARG A 16 27.31 15.49 -20.32
N PRO A 17 26.34 14.60 -20.59
CA PRO A 17 24.97 14.83 -20.19
C PRO A 17 24.84 14.91 -18.66
N LEU A 18 24.00 15.83 -18.18
CA LEU A 18 23.76 16.05 -16.75
C LEU A 18 22.29 15.92 -16.40
N SER A 19 22.01 15.57 -15.14
CA SER A 19 20.65 15.54 -14.62
C SER A 19 20.10 16.96 -14.40
N ALA A 20 18.78 17.15 -14.51
CA ALA A 20 18.16 18.46 -14.26
C ALA A 20 18.50 19.05 -12.87
N PRO A 21 18.55 18.26 -11.78
CA PRO A 21 19.03 18.74 -10.48
C PRO A 21 20.47 19.26 -10.52
N ASP A 22 21.39 18.55 -11.18
CA ASP A 22 22.79 18.95 -11.27
C ASP A 22 22.97 20.22 -12.10
N ILE A 23 22.25 20.31 -13.22
CA ILE A 23 22.23 21.52 -14.06
C ILE A 23 21.75 22.71 -13.23
N ALA A 24 20.61 22.59 -12.54
CA ALA A 24 20.08 23.68 -11.71
C ALA A 24 21.05 24.09 -10.60
N LYS A 25 21.67 23.12 -9.92
CA LYS A 25 22.67 23.38 -8.88
C LYS A 25 23.88 24.12 -9.43
N LEU A 26 24.41 23.71 -10.58
CA LEU A 26 25.58 24.33 -11.21
C LEU A 26 25.29 25.73 -11.72
N VAL A 27 24.14 25.91 -12.36
CA VAL A 27 23.70 27.21 -12.89
C VAL A 27 23.52 28.23 -11.75
N LEU A 28 22.94 27.82 -10.60
CA LEU A 28 22.81 28.67 -9.42
C LEU A 28 24.17 28.91 -8.74
N LYS A 29 24.98 27.86 -8.54
CA LYS A 29 26.30 27.95 -7.90
C LYS A 29 27.23 28.90 -8.64
N LYS A 30 27.15 28.95 -9.97
CA LYS A 30 27.96 29.83 -10.81
C LYS A 30 27.37 31.24 -10.98
N GLY A 31 26.24 31.54 -10.33
CA GLY A 31 25.55 32.82 -10.47
C GLY A 31 25.05 33.12 -11.89
N LEU A 32 24.96 32.10 -12.74
CA LEU A 32 24.63 32.21 -14.16
C LEU A 32 23.14 32.47 -14.39
N TRP A 33 22.31 32.11 -13.41
CA TRP A 33 20.88 32.36 -13.38
C TRP A 33 20.44 32.58 -11.94
N LYS A 34 19.45 33.44 -11.74
CA LYS A 34 18.81 33.68 -10.45
C LYS A 34 17.34 33.29 -10.57
N THR A 35 16.78 32.72 -9.51
CA THR A 35 15.36 32.38 -9.45
C THR A 35 14.83 32.66 -8.05
N SER A 36 13.60 33.17 -7.97
CA SER A 36 12.84 33.34 -6.73
C SER A 36 12.01 32.10 -6.38
N GLY A 37 11.90 31.13 -7.30
CA GLY A 37 11.07 29.94 -7.11
C GLY A 37 11.73 28.88 -6.23
N LEU A 38 10.90 28.16 -5.46
CA LEU A 38 11.33 27.10 -4.55
C LEU A 38 11.86 25.84 -5.25
N THR A 39 11.59 25.68 -6.55
CA THR A 39 11.91 24.45 -7.30
C THR A 39 12.74 24.70 -8.57
N PRO A 40 14.01 25.16 -8.44
CA PRO A 40 14.88 25.46 -9.57
C PRO A 40 15.04 24.29 -10.56
N SER A 41 15.19 23.07 -10.06
CA SER A 41 15.35 21.87 -10.89
C SER A 41 14.14 21.58 -11.79
N ALA A 42 12.93 21.75 -11.26
CA ALA A 42 11.70 21.55 -12.03
C ALA A 42 11.61 22.57 -13.17
N THR A 43 11.91 23.84 -12.87
CA THR A 43 11.94 24.93 -13.86
C THR A 43 12.95 24.65 -14.98
N VAL A 44 14.15 24.19 -14.65
CA VAL A 44 15.16 23.80 -15.64
C VAL A 44 14.64 22.68 -16.53
N SER A 45 14.09 21.61 -15.93
CA SER A 45 13.59 20.47 -16.70
C SER A 45 12.44 20.84 -17.63
N ALA A 46 11.47 21.65 -17.15
CA ALA A 46 10.33 22.09 -17.94
C ALA A 46 10.78 22.89 -19.17
N ARG A 47 11.67 23.88 -18.98
CA ARG A 47 12.19 24.67 -20.11
C ARG A 47 12.97 23.84 -21.12
N LEU A 48 13.74 22.85 -20.67
CA LEU A 48 14.47 21.96 -21.57
C LEU A 48 13.52 21.06 -22.36
N TYR A 49 12.48 20.52 -21.74
CA TYR A 49 11.48 19.72 -22.46
C TYR A 49 10.73 20.55 -23.51
N ASP A 50 10.29 21.75 -23.14
CA ASP A 50 9.57 22.65 -24.05
C ASP A 50 10.45 23.09 -25.22
N ASP A 51 11.73 23.34 -24.98
CA ASP A 51 12.70 23.70 -26.02
C ASP A 51 12.99 22.53 -26.96
N ILE A 52 13.26 21.34 -26.41
CA ILE A 52 13.50 20.11 -27.19
C ILE A 52 12.30 19.76 -28.08
N LYS A 53 11.08 19.96 -27.58
CA LYS A 53 9.84 19.67 -28.33
C LYS A 53 9.69 20.52 -29.60
N LYS A 54 10.36 21.67 -29.70
CA LYS A 54 10.35 22.55 -30.89
C LYS A 54 11.18 22.01 -32.07
N GLY A 55 11.94 20.93 -31.88
CA GLY A 55 12.64 20.21 -32.96
C GLY A 55 14.01 20.80 -33.38
N ASN A 56 14.27 22.09 -33.16
CA ASN A 56 15.56 22.73 -33.46
C ASN A 56 16.32 23.13 -32.17
N SER A 57 16.32 22.24 -31.17
CA SER A 57 16.94 22.53 -29.87
C SER A 57 18.44 22.27 -29.88
N ARG A 58 19.17 23.14 -29.17
CA ARG A 58 20.58 22.96 -28.83
C ARG A 58 20.79 21.81 -27.84
N PHE A 59 19.72 21.25 -27.29
CA PHE A 59 19.76 20.20 -26.28
C PHE A 59 19.18 18.88 -26.80
N VAL A 60 19.62 17.78 -26.22
CA VAL A 60 19.07 16.43 -26.46
C VAL A 60 18.74 15.76 -25.14
N LYS A 61 17.70 14.93 -25.14
CA LYS A 61 17.34 14.10 -23.99
C LYS A 61 18.20 12.82 -24.02
N ALA A 62 19.20 12.75 -23.14
CA ALA A 62 20.10 11.59 -23.04
C ALA A 62 19.55 10.49 -22.11
N GLY A 63 18.50 10.78 -21.32
CA GLY A 63 17.89 9.82 -20.41
C GLY A 63 16.71 10.40 -19.63
N LYS A 64 16.17 9.65 -18.67
CA LYS A 64 15.06 10.13 -17.82
C LYS A 64 15.52 11.29 -16.92
N GLY A 65 15.21 12.53 -17.34
CA GLY A 65 15.64 13.75 -16.63
C GLY A 65 17.11 14.10 -16.81
N VAL A 66 17.75 13.54 -17.85
CA VAL A 66 19.16 13.78 -18.21
C VAL A 66 19.22 14.45 -19.57
N PHE A 67 20.00 15.51 -19.67
CA PHE A 67 20.08 16.39 -20.84
C PHE A 67 21.53 16.61 -21.27
N GLY A 68 21.77 16.66 -22.57
CA GLY A 68 23.04 17.00 -23.19
C GLY A 68 22.85 18.05 -24.28
N LEU A 69 23.93 18.42 -24.96
CA LEU A 69 23.93 19.27 -26.16
C LEU A 69 23.73 18.44 -27.42
N SER A 70 22.98 18.98 -28.37
CA SER A 70 22.81 18.41 -29.70
C SER A 70 24.13 18.50 -30.49
N GLY A 71 24.46 17.48 -31.27
CA GLY A 71 25.66 17.45 -32.12
C GLY A 71 26.98 17.10 -31.41
N THR A 72 26.98 16.84 -30.11
CA THR A 72 28.16 16.31 -29.41
C THR A 72 28.05 14.80 -29.31
N THR A 73 28.99 14.06 -29.91
CA THR A 73 29.15 12.61 -29.67
C THR A 73 29.68 12.42 -28.26
N TYR A 74 28.75 12.29 -27.31
CA TYR A 74 29.09 11.82 -25.97
C TYR A 74 29.61 10.40 -26.10
N LYS A 75 30.83 10.14 -25.63
CA LYS A 75 31.21 8.76 -25.31
C LYS A 75 30.16 8.28 -24.32
N LEU A 76 29.26 7.42 -24.79
CA LEU A 76 28.45 6.62 -23.92
C LEU A 76 29.46 5.74 -23.21
N ASP A 77 29.86 6.13 -22.01
CA ASP A 77 30.31 5.14 -21.05
C ASP A 77 29.26 4.02 -21.13
N GLU A 78 29.64 2.76 -21.24
CA GLU A 78 28.73 1.59 -21.26
C GLU A 78 27.79 1.54 -20.01
N LYS A 79 27.88 2.54 -19.14
CA LYS A 79 26.92 2.96 -18.12
C LYS A 79 25.74 3.78 -18.70
N GLY A 80 25.15 3.29 -19.79
CA GLY A 80 23.76 3.58 -20.16
C GLY A 80 22.74 2.87 -19.25
N GLY A 81 23.19 1.90 -18.45
CA GLY A 81 22.53 1.58 -17.19
C GLY A 81 22.89 2.64 -16.17
N LYS A 82 21.95 3.00 -15.28
CA LYS A 82 22.23 3.64 -13.98
C LYS A 82 23.64 3.23 -13.51
N PRO A 83 24.42 4.09 -12.85
CA PRO A 83 25.49 3.56 -12.05
C PRO A 83 24.90 2.44 -11.18
N LYS A 84 25.21 1.17 -11.52
CA LYS A 84 25.66 0.22 -10.53
C LYS A 84 26.98 0.82 -10.06
N THR A 85 26.86 1.89 -9.29
CA THR A 85 27.62 1.93 -8.09
C THR A 85 27.29 0.57 -7.44
N SER A 86 28.25 -0.34 -7.45
CA SER A 86 28.66 -0.93 -6.18
C SER A 86 29.10 0.22 -5.26
N ALA A 87 28.16 1.13 -4.99
CA ALA A 87 28.16 1.82 -3.76
C ALA A 87 27.94 0.64 -2.83
N HIS A 88 28.77 0.54 -1.82
CA HIS A 88 28.20 0.36 -0.51
C HIS A 88 27.22 1.52 -0.27
N SER A 89 26.10 1.54 -1.03
CA SER A 89 24.97 2.37 -0.72
C SER A 89 24.48 1.69 0.52
N ASN A 90 24.53 2.40 1.63
CA ASN A 90 23.87 1.99 2.85
C ASN A 90 22.38 1.80 2.52
N ASP A 91 22.03 0.62 1.99
CA ASP A 91 20.66 0.11 1.90
C ASP A 91 20.20 -0.38 3.28
N SER A 92 21.08 -0.16 4.29
CA SER A 92 20.74 -0.02 5.69
C SER A 92 19.63 1.00 5.88
N GLY A 93 18.59 0.58 6.57
CA GLY A 93 17.50 1.44 6.96
C GLY A 93 16.36 0.58 7.48
N TYR A 94 15.15 1.11 7.38
CA TYR A 94 13.98 0.47 7.93
C TYR A 94 12.96 0.17 6.85
N VAL A 95 12.38 -1.03 6.89
CA VAL A 95 11.08 -1.34 6.31
C VAL A 95 10.06 -1.25 7.43
N TYR A 96 8.91 -0.64 7.20
CA TYR A 96 7.90 -0.42 8.24
C TYR A 96 6.50 -0.73 7.77
N ILE A 97 5.65 -1.04 8.74
CA ILE A 97 4.20 -1.21 8.60
C ILE A 97 3.55 -0.17 9.50
N LEU A 98 2.74 0.71 8.92
CA LEU A 98 1.94 1.69 9.66
C LEU A 98 0.47 1.34 9.58
N THR A 99 -0.24 1.57 10.69
CA THR A 99 -1.69 1.54 10.77
C THR A 99 -2.21 2.94 11.08
N ASN A 100 -3.48 3.21 10.77
CA ASN A 100 -4.12 4.46 11.13
C ASN A 100 -5.53 4.16 11.62
N PRO A 101 -5.94 4.60 12.83
CA PRO A 101 -7.30 4.34 13.33
C PRO A 101 -8.41 4.96 12.48
N SER A 102 -8.12 5.98 11.64
CA SER A 102 -9.07 6.52 10.66
C SER A 102 -9.32 5.58 9.49
N PHE A 103 -8.48 4.56 9.28
CA PHE A 103 -8.66 3.61 8.20
C PHE A 103 -9.50 2.41 8.66
N ARG A 104 -9.90 1.58 7.69
CA ARG A 104 -10.47 0.27 8.00
C ARG A 104 -9.43 -0.56 8.76
N LYS A 105 -9.89 -1.46 9.64
CA LYS A 105 -9.01 -2.26 10.53
C LYS A 105 -7.92 -3.05 9.78
N ASP A 106 -8.17 -3.41 8.53
CA ASP A 106 -7.25 -4.19 7.69
C ASP A 106 -6.46 -3.34 6.70
N TRP A 107 -6.40 -2.01 6.88
CA TRP A 107 -5.64 -1.14 6.00
C TRP A 107 -4.28 -0.79 6.61
N VAL A 108 -3.23 -1.16 5.89
CA VAL A 108 -1.85 -0.91 6.27
C VAL A 108 -1.12 -0.11 5.21
N LYS A 109 -0.19 0.73 5.67
CA LYS A 109 0.83 1.33 4.80
C LYS A 109 2.14 0.59 5.01
N ILE A 110 2.71 0.07 3.92
CA ILE A 110 4.01 -0.60 3.95
C ILE A 110 4.99 0.27 3.18
N GLY A 111 6.12 0.62 3.77
CA GLY A 111 7.11 1.46 3.10
C GLY A 111 8.49 1.28 3.68
N MET A 112 9.43 2.09 3.18
CA MET A 112 10.82 2.06 3.62
C MET A 112 11.39 3.46 3.84
N THR A 113 12.42 3.56 4.67
CA THR A 113 13.12 4.80 4.99
C THR A 113 14.58 4.52 5.33
N GLU A 114 15.47 5.48 5.02
CA GLU A 114 16.87 5.45 5.45
C GLU A 114 17.03 5.97 6.89
N ARG A 115 16.17 6.91 7.29
CA ARG A 115 16.14 7.53 8.61
C ARG A 115 15.22 6.75 9.56
N PRO A 116 15.32 6.91 10.89
CA PRO A 116 14.42 6.27 11.84
C PRO A 116 12.94 6.45 11.49
N VAL A 117 12.14 5.41 11.73
CA VAL A 117 10.73 5.36 11.32
C VAL A 117 9.90 6.42 12.05
N ASP A 118 10.24 6.77 13.30
CA ASP A 118 9.55 7.82 14.06
C ASP A 118 9.60 9.18 13.36
N THR A 119 10.77 9.54 12.79
CA THR A 119 10.93 10.77 12.01
C THR A 119 10.06 10.72 10.76
N ARG A 120 10.06 9.58 10.05
CA ARG A 120 9.28 9.40 8.82
C ARG A 120 7.77 9.39 9.08
N SER A 121 7.34 8.83 10.22
CA SER A 121 5.93 8.79 10.63
C SER A 121 5.40 10.20 10.90
N LYS A 122 6.20 11.05 11.57
CA LYS A 122 5.86 12.46 11.82
C LYS A 122 5.82 13.31 10.54
N GLU A 123 6.70 13.04 9.58
CA GLU A 123 6.66 13.71 8.26
C GLU A 123 5.43 13.32 7.41
N LEU A 124 4.84 12.15 7.68
CA LEU A 124 3.64 11.66 7.00
C LEU A 124 2.34 12.21 7.63
N ASP A 125 2.45 12.94 8.74
CA ASP A 125 1.37 13.66 9.42
C ASP A 125 1.03 14.97 8.69
N ASN A 126 0.78 14.85 7.39
CA ASN A 126 0.28 15.95 6.57
C ASN A 126 -1.26 15.91 6.58
N THR A 127 -1.93 17.02 6.31
CA THR A 127 -3.39 17.26 6.42
C THR A 127 -4.31 16.31 5.61
N ALA A 128 -3.76 15.26 5.01
CA ALA A 128 -4.43 14.29 4.15
C ALA A 128 -5.13 13.14 4.90
N VAL A 129 -4.92 12.97 6.22
CA VAL A 129 -5.62 11.95 7.04
C VAL A 129 -6.03 12.51 8.41
N PRO A 130 -7.19 12.09 8.99
CA PRO A 130 -7.73 12.73 10.19
C PRO A 130 -7.07 12.33 11.53
N LEU A 131 -6.38 11.19 11.58
CA LEU A 131 -5.65 10.73 12.76
C LEU A 131 -4.19 10.41 12.38
N PRO A 132 -3.24 10.47 13.34
CA PRO A 132 -1.85 10.18 13.06
C PRO A 132 -1.61 8.69 12.78
N PHE A 133 -0.57 8.41 12.00
CA PHE A 133 -0.10 7.04 11.78
C PHE A 133 0.53 6.46 13.04
N GLN A 134 0.30 5.17 13.25
CA GLN A 134 0.88 4.36 14.31
C GLN A 134 1.83 3.34 13.71
N ILE A 135 3.01 3.18 14.31
CA ILE A 135 4.00 2.21 13.88
C ILE A 135 3.59 0.83 14.40
N TYR A 136 3.18 -0.05 13.48
CA TYR A 136 2.82 -1.42 13.81
C TYR A 136 4.07 -2.30 13.97
N ALA A 137 4.97 -2.24 12.98
CA ALA A 137 6.23 -2.97 12.98
C ALA A 137 7.32 -2.22 12.21
N THR A 138 8.56 -2.45 12.60
CA THR A 138 9.75 -1.97 11.90
C THR A 138 10.74 -3.11 11.76
N LEU A 139 11.44 -3.14 10.64
CA LEU A 139 12.52 -4.07 10.36
C LEU A 139 13.74 -3.24 9.99
N HIS A 140 14.81 -3.33 10.79
CA HIS A 140 16.09 -2.78 10.40
C HIS A 140 16.85 -3.83 9.56
N THR A 141 17.29 -3.45 8.36
CA THR A 141 17.98 -4.37 7.44
C THR A 141 18.96 -3.59 6.58
N ARG A 142 20.00 -4.29 6.08
CA ARG A 142 20.89 -3.78 5.03
C ARG A 142 20.30 -3.91 3.62
N HIS A 143 19.10 -4.47 3.48
CA HIS A 143 18.47 -4.80 2.20
C HIS A 143 17.05 -4.24 2.05
N ARG A 144 16.74 -3.05 2.62
CA ARG A 144 15.36 -2.53 2.72
C ARG A 144 14.64 -2.46 1.37
N ARG A 145 15.35 -2.09 0.29
CA ARG A 145 14.75 -1.96 -1.05
C ARG A 145 14.34 -3.31 -1.62
N ARG A 146 15.14 -4.35 -1.38
CA ARG A 146 14.84 -5.71 -1.84
C ARG A 146 13.66 -6.29 -1.06
N ILE A 147 13.68 -6.12 0.26
CA ILE A 147 12.63 -6.61 1.15
C ILE A 147 11.30 -5.91 0.87
N GLU A 148 11.28 -4.58 0.74
CA GLU A 148 10.05 -3.83 0.46
C GLU A 148 9.44 -4.24 -0.89
N LYS A 149 10.27 -4.33 -1.93
CA LYS A 149 9.81 -4.76 -3.25
C LYS A 149 9.28 -6.19 -3.23
N LEU A 150 9.95 -7.11 -2.54
CA LEU A 150 9.50 -8.49 -2.40
C LEU A 150 8.16 -8.54 -1.64
N LEU A 151 8.04 -7.82 -0.54
CA LEU A 151 6.81 -7.77 0.26
C LEU A 151 5.63 -7.21 -0.54
N HIS A 152 5.85 -6.16 -1.32
CA HIS A 152 4.85 -5.60 -2.24
C HIS A 152 4.45 -6.58 -3.34
N GLY A 153 5.43 -7.29 -3.92
CA GLY A 153 5.19 -8.32 -4.93
C GLY A 153 4.39 -9.50 -4.36
N MET A 154 4.78 -10.03 -3.20
CA MET A 154 4.07 -11.12 -2.52
C MET A 154 2.59 -10.80 -2.28
N ILE A 155 2.27 -9.54 -1.92
CA ILE A 155 0.88 -9.12 -1.70
C ILE A 155 0.14 -8.99 -3.03
N ASP A 156 0.75 -8.36 -4.03
CA ASP A 156 0.14 -8.16 -5.35
C ASP A 156 -0.09 -9.48 -6.11
N ASP A 157 0.85 -10.42 -6.01
CA ASP A 157 0.80 -11.72 -6.67
C ASP A 157 -0.28 -12.63 -6.04
N PHE A 158 -0.46 -12.53 -4.72
CA PHE A 158 -1.47 -13.31 -4.00
C PHE A 158 -2.89 -12.72 -4.14
N ASP A 159 -3.03 -11.41 -3.98
CA ASP A 159 -4.29 -10.69 -4.17
C ASP A 159 -4.02 -9.28 -4.72
N SER A 160 -4.02 -9.15 -6.05
CA SER A 160 -3.84 -7.87 -6.72
C SER A 160 -4.92 -6.83 -6.36
N SER A 161 -6.06 -7.24 -5.78
CA SER A 161 -7.10 -6.33 -5.29
C SER A 161 -6.85 -5.82 -3.87
N ALA A 162 -5.92 -6.45 -3.15
CA ALA A 162 -5.49 -6.00 -1.82
C ALA A 162 -4.80 -4.64 -1.88
N ARG A 163 -4.10 -4.30 -2.98
CA ARG A 163 -3.53 -2.95 -3.14
C ARG A 163 -4.61 -1.94 -3.50
N ILE A 164 -4.87 -0.99 -2.60
CA ILE A 164 -5.97 -0.01 -2.72
C ILE A 164 -5.82 0.86 -3.97
N ARG A 165 -4.59 1.25 -4.31
CA ARG A 165 -4.27 1.98 -5.54
C ARG A 165 -2.90 1.54 -6.04
N LYS A 166 -2.80 1.11 -7.30
CA LYS A 166 -1.56 0.59 -7.90
C LYS A 166 -0.35 1.51 -7.74
N SER A 167 -0.56 2.83 -7.73
CA SER A 167 0.49 3.83 -7.58
C SER A 167 0.85 4.17 -6.13
N ARG A 168 0.23 3.53 -5.13
CA ARG A 168 0.42 3.84 -3.71
C ARG A 168 0.64 2.56 -2.91
N GLU A 169 1.34 2.71 -1.80
CA GLU A 169 1.79 1.62 -0.94
C GLU A 169 0.79 1.37 0.21
N PHE A 170 -0.50 1.40 -0.10
CA PHE A 170 -1.57 1.10 0.85
C PHE A 170 -2.25 -0.21 0.45
N PHE A 171 -2.39 -1.09 1.44
CA PHE A 171 -2.85 -2.46 1.25
C PHE A 171 -3.98 -2.77 2.22
N ASN A 172 -4.98 -3.48 1.73
CA ASN A 172 -6.06 -4.08 2.49
C ASN A 172 -5.63 -5.47 2.96
N VAL A 173 -4.65 -5.50 3.86
CA VAL A 173 -4.04 -6.70 4.43
C VAL A 173 -4.03 -6.56 5.94
N ASN A 174 -4.44 -7.61 6.63
CA ASN A 174 -4.39 -7.65 8.09
C ASN A 174 -2.96 -7.33 8.60
N PRO A 175 -2.79 -6.43 9.60
CA PRO A 175 -1.47 -6.05 10.09
C PRO A 175 -0.60 -7.22 10.59
N GLU A 176 -1.21 -8.25 11.20
CA GLU A 176 -0.47 -9.45 11.65
C GLU A 176 0.03 -10.26 10.46
N LEU A 177 -0.78 -10.39 9.40
CA LEU A 177 -0.36 -11.05 8.17
C LEU A 177 0.75 -10.28 7.48
N ALA A 178 0.64 -8.95 7.39
CA ALA A 178 1.69 -8.10 6.83
C ALA A 178 3.01 -8.25 7.61
N LEU A 179 2.95 -8.36 8.95
CA LEU A 179 4.11 -8.64 9.78
C LEU A 179 4.70 -10.03 9.48
N ARG A 180 3.88 -11.07 9.38
CA ARG A 180 4.35 -12.43 9.03
C ARG A 180 5.06 -12.46 7.68
N LEU A 181 4.51 -11.76 6.68
CA LEU A 181 5.13 -11.64 5.36
C LEU A 181 6.45 -10.86 5.42
N LEU A 182 6.49 -9.77 6.21
CA LEU A 182 7.72 -9.01 6.44
C LEU A 182 8.81 -9.87 7.10
N THR A 183 8.45 -10.69 8.10
CA THR A 183 9.38 -11.62 8.75
C THR A 183 9.92 -12.66 7.76
N ARG A 184 9.05 -13.29 6.96
CA ARG A 184 9.49 -14.25 5.93
C ARG A 184 10.39 -13.61 4.87
N ALA A 185 10.07 -12.38 4.46
CA ALA A 185 10.90 -11.63 3.53
C ALA A 185 12.25 -11.26 4.14
N ALA A 186 12.31 -11.02 5.46
CA ALA A 186 13.57 -10.79 6.17
C ALA A 186 14.44 -12.06 6.23
N GLU A 187 13.87 -13.18 6.63
CA GLU A 187 14.53 -14.49 6.69
C GLU A 187 15.14 -14.90 5.34
N ALA A 188 14.49 -14.55 4.22
CA ALA A 188 14.98 -14.87 2.88
C ALA A 188 16.22 -14.08 2.44
N PHE A 189 16.55 -12.96 3.10
CA PHE A 189 17.63 -12.06 2.65
C PHE A 189 18.67 -11.73 3.71
N ASP A 190 18.37 -11.87 5.00
CA ASP A 190 19.19 -11.30 6.07
C ASP A 190 18.93 -12.08 7.38
N GLU A 191 19.81 -13.02 7.74
CA GLU A 191 19.72 -13.78 9.00
C GLU A 191 19.92 -12.87 10.24
N GLU A 192 20.58 -11.72 10.08
CA GLU A 192 20.77 -10.70 11.13
C GLU A 192 19.60 -9.71 11.23
N ALA A 193 18.56 -9.87 10.41
CA ALA A 193 17.42 -8.96 10.37
C ALA A 193 16.68 -8.89 11.71
N ASN A 194 16.70 -7.73 12.35
CA ASN A 194 16.00 -7.50 13.60
C ASN A 194 14.62 -6.88 13.34
N VAL A 195 13.60 -7.73 13.27
CA VAL A 195 12.20 -7.29 13.21
C VAL A 195 11.74 -6.88 14.61
N ARG A 196 11.47 -5.59 14.80
CA ARG A 196 10.93 -5.04 16.04
C ARG A 196 9.45 -4.77 15.91
N LYS A 197 8.65 -5.45 16.73
CA LYS A 197 7.23 -5.16 16.89
C LYS A 197 7.05 -4.08 17.95
N VAL A 198 6.61 -2.89 17.52
CA VAL A 198 6.49 -1.72 18.41
C VAL A 198 5.08 -1.62 19.02
N PHE A 199 4.07 -2.20 18.36
CA PHE A 199 2.69 -2.09 18.81
C PHE A 199 2.26 -3.24 19.74
N LYS A 200 2.08 -2.95 21.03
CA LYS A 200 1.50 -3.86 22.05
C LYS A 200 -0.01 -3.64 22.30
N GLY A 201 -0.63 -2.67 21.63
CA GLY A 201 -1.94 -2.11 22.04
C GLY A 201 -3.23 -2.83 21.59
N LEU A 202 -3.21 -3.76 20.62
CA LEU A 202 -4.42 -4.51 20.23
C LEU A 202 -4.29 -6.04 20.23
N ILE A 203 -3.11 -6.57 20.58
CA ILE A 203 -2.77 -7.97 20.27
C ILE A 203 -2.92 -8.90 21.46
N LYS A 204 -3.13 -8.36 22.68
CA LYS A 204 -3.33 -9.22 23.86
C LYS A 204 -4.58 -10.12 23.70
N LYS A 205 -5.62 -9.66 22.99
CA LYS A 205 -6.83 -10.48 22.77
C LYS A 205 -6.68 -11.53 21.65
N SER A 206 -5.88 -11.30 20.62
CA SER A 206 -5.71 -12.26 19.50
C SER A 206 -4.62 -13.29 19.78
N HIS A 207 -3.54 -12.91 20.46
CA HIS A 207 -2.38 -13.76 20.67
C HIS A 207 -2.55 -14.73 21.85
N ASP A 208 -3.24 -14.33 22.93
CA ASP A 208 -3.57 -15.23 24.04
C ASP A 208 -4.57 -16.31 23.57
N ALA A 209 -5.49 -15.94 22.67
CA ALA A 209 -6.42 -16.88 22.03
C ALA A 209 -5.72 -17.87 21.09
N LEU A 210 -4.67 -17.43 20.39
CA LEU A 210 -3.90 -18.28 19.46
C LEU A 210 -2.92 -19.20 20.20
N ARG A 211 -2.30 -18.75 21.30
CA ARG A 211 -1.44 -19.59 22.16
C ARG A 211 -2.24 -20.67 22.88
N ALA A 212 -3.40 -20.32 23.45
CA ALA A 212 -4.29 -21.29 24.09
C ALA A 212 -4.78 -22.39 23.13
N ALA A 213 -4.93 -22.07 21.84
CA ALA A 213 -5.31 -23.02 20.80
C ALA A 213 -4.17 -23.94 20.32
N ILE A 214 -2.90 -23.56 20.56
CA ILE A 214 -1.71 -24.33 20.16
C ILE A 214 -1.23 -25.24 21.30
N GLU A 215 -1.40 -24.84 22.57
CA GLU A 215 -0.90 -25.57 23.74
C GLU A 215 -1.78 -26.75 24.22
N SER A 216 -2.96 -26.96 23.63
CA SER A 216 -3.80 -28.12 23.99
C SER A 216 -3.45 -29.34 23.12
N PRO A 217 -3.00 -30.48 23.69
CA PRO A 217 -2.67 -31.66 22.91
C PRO A 217 -3.95 -32.36 22.41
N LYS A 218 -4.02 -32.58 21.10
CA LYS A 218 -5.07 -33.36 20.46
C LYS A 218 -4.98 -34.83 20.89
N LYS A 219 -5.97 -35.32 21.63
CA LYS A 219 -6.40 -36.72 21.51
C LYS A 219 -7.58 -36.77 20.55
N ALA A 220 -7.31 -37.36 19.39
CA ALA A 220 -8.33 -37.73 18.44
C ALA A 220 -9.24 -38.80 19.05
N GLN A 221 -10.55 -38.57 18.99
CA GLN A 221 -11.48 -39.65 18.69
C GLN A 221 -12.75 -39.05 18.08
N SER A 222 -13.08 -39.64 16.94
CA SER A 222 -14.31 -39.49 16.18
C SER A 222 -15.54 -39.71 17.05
N ARG A 223 -16.45 -38.75 17.06
CA ARG A 223 -17.88 -39.03 17.24
C ARG A 223 -18.70 -37.93 16.57
N VAL A 224 -19.63 -38.38 15.75
CA VAL A 224 -20.70 -37.60 15.14
C VAL A 224 -21.52 -37.03 16.29
N GLU A 225 -21.39 -35.74 16.57
CA GLU A 225 -22.26 -35.05 17.53
C GLU A 225 -22.70 -33.73 16.93
N GLU A 226 -24.01 -33.68 16.63
CA GLU A 226 -24.76 -32.47 16.35
C GLU A 226 -24.48 -31.44 17.44
N THR A 227 -23.81 -30.34 17.09
CA THR A 227 -23.59 -29.26 18.05
C THR A 227 -24.92 -28.56 18.34
N PRO A 228 -25.34 -28.45 19.61
CA PRO A 228 -26.61 -27.84 19.97
C PRO A 228 -26.55 -26.33 19.74
N ALA A 229 -27.70 -25.78 19.34
CA ALA A 229 -27.91 -24.36 19.08
C ALA A 229 -27.44 -23.50 20.26
N LYS A 230 -26.38 -22.71 20.04
CA LYS A 230 -26.08 -21.57 20.92
C LYS A 230 -27.23 -20.57 20.76
N GLU A 231 -27.98 -20.37 21.83
CA GLU A 231 -28.99 -19.31 21.94
C GLU A 231 -28.37 -17.97 21.48
N THR A 232 -28.75 -17.55 20.28
CA THR A 232 -28.38 -16.25 19.74
C THR A 232 -29.26 -15.22 20.42
N THR A 233 -28.68 -14.41 21.31
CA THR A 233 -29.38 -13.26 21.86
C THR A 233 -29.92 -12.38 20.71
N PRO A 234 -31.19 -11.92 20.78
CA PRO A 234 -31.78 -11.11 19.72
C PRO A 234 -31.02 -9.77 19.62
N GLU A 235 -30.46 -9.48 18.45
CA GLU A 235 -29.64 -8.29 18.24
C GLU A 235 -30.37 -7.30 17.32
N LYS A 236 -30.52 -6.06 17.80
CA LYS A 236 -31.13 -4.97 17.02
C LYS A 236 -30.16 -4.46 15.95
N TRP A 237 -30.71 -4.10 14.81
CA TRP A 237 -29.99 -3.46 13.71
C TRP A 237 -30.72 -2.22 13.23
N VAL A 238 -29.98 -1.24 12.71
CA VAL A 238 -30.49 0.09 12.32
C VAL A 238 -30.37 0.32 10.80
N GLY A 239 -29.62 -0.51 10.08
CA GLY A 239 -29.53 -0.38 8.62
C GLY A 239 -28.96 -1.58 7.89
N LYS A 240 -29.03 -1.53 6.55
CA LYS A 240 -28.63 -2.61 5.61
C LYS A 240 -27.27 -3.21 5.92
N THR A 241 -26.29 -2.37 6.23
CA THR A 241 -24.91 -2.81 6.51
C THR A 241 -24.82 -3.58 7.82
N GLN A 242 -25.56 -3.17 8.85
CA GLN A 242 -25.63 -3.91 10.12
C GLN A 242 -26.38 -5.23 9.94
N LEU A 243 -27.51 -5.21 9.23
CA LEU A 243 -28.26 -6.41 8.87
C LEU A 243 -27.38 -7.43 8.10
N ALA A 244 -26.66 -6.97 7.07
CA ALA A 244 -25.76 -7.82 6.29
C ALA A 244 -24.63 -8.43 7.14
N ARG A 245 -24.05 -7.66 8.06
CA ARG A 245 -23.01 -8.17 8.97
C ARG A 245 -23.56 -9.18 9.96
N LEU A 246 -24.76 -8.94 10.48
CA LEU A 246 -25.40 -9.83 11.44
C LEU A 246 -25.72 -11.19 10.81
N LEU A 247 -26.26 -11.18 9.59
CA LEU A 247 -26.51 -12.39 8.80
C LEU A 247 -25.21 -13.11 8.44
N ALA A 248 -24.17 -12.37 8.05
CA ALA A 248 -22.85 -12.93 7.75
C ALA A 248 -22.25 -13.66 8.98
N ARG A 249 -22.33 -13.02 10.15
CA ARG A 249 -21.82 -13.56 11.42
C ARG A 249 -22.61 -14.78 11.87
N ARG A 250 -23.94 -14.75 11.80
CA ARG A 250 -24.79 -15.89 12.16
C ARG A 250 -24.61 -17.10 11.26
N ALA A 251 -24.22 -16.88 10.01
CA ALA A 251 -23.84 -17.94 9.09
C ALA A 251 -22.36 -18.36 9.21
N GLY A 252 -21.62 -17.86 10.21
CA GLY A 252 -20.22 -18.24 10.45
C GLY A 252 -19.22 -17.69 9.42
N ASN A 253 -19.59 -16.69 8.62
CA ASN A 253 -18.73 -16.11 7.58
C ASN A 253 -18.87 -14.58 7.53
N GLU A 254 -18.26 -13.89 8.51
CA GLU A 254 -18.33 -12.43 8.64
C GLU A 254 -17.80 -11.68 7.40
N GLY A 255 -16.81 -12.25 6.71
CA GLY A 255 -16.22 -11.66 5.50
C GLY A 255 -17.19 -11.55 4.31
N ALA A 256 -18.30 -12.29 4.32
CA ALA A 256 -19.26 -12.30 3.24
C ALA A 256 -20.30 -11.15 3.27
N TYR A 257 -20.26 -10.27 4.28
CA TYR A 257 -21.23 -9.19 4.44
C TYR A 257 -21.32 -8.27 3.19
N GLY A 258 -20.22 -8.08 2.47
CA GLY A 258 -20.20 -7.28 1.23
C GLY A 258 -21.04 -7.90 0.12
N GLY A 259 -21.01 -9.23 -0.01
CA GLY A 259 -21.85 -9.97 -0.95
C GLY A 259 -23.33 -9.92 -0.54
N LEU A 260 -23.62 -10.08 0.75
CA LEU A 260 -24.98 -9.92 1.29
C LEU A 260 -25.54 -8.51 1.07
N LEU A 261 -24.72 -7.47 1.22
CA LEU A 261 -25.13 -6.09 0.97
C LEU A 261 -25.52 -5.87 -0.50
N GLN A 262 -24.87 -6.55 -1.44
CA GLN A 262 -25.27 -6.51 -2.85
C GLN A 262 -26.64 -7.19 -3.09
N LEU A 263 -26.96 -8.24 -2.32
CA LEU A 263 -28.29 -8.87 -2.36
C LEU A 263 -29.37 -7.95 -1.80
N LEU A 264 -29.13 -7.35 -0.62
CA LEU A 264 -30.07 -6.41 0.05
C LEU A 264 -30.27 -5.09 -0.70
N THR A 265 -29.36 -4.73 -1.60
CA THR A 265 -29.45 -3.52 -2.45
C THR A 265 -29.94 -3.81 -3.86
N ARG A 266 -30.43 -5.04 -4.12
CA ARG A 266 -30.89 -5.50 -5.44
C ARG A 266 -29.84 -5.38 -6.56
N LYS A 267 -28.55 -5.29 -6.21
CA LYS A 267 -27.44 -5.27 -7.19
C LYS A 267 -27.09 -6.66 -7.69
N ARG A 268 -27.54 -7.70 -6.98
CA ARG A 268 -27.30 -9.11 -7.31
C ARG A 268 -28.50 -9.95 -6.87
N ALA A 269 -28.91 -10.89 -7.72
CA ALA A 269 -29.94 -11.88 -7.39
C ALA A 269 -29.38 -13.00 -6.49
N CYS A 270 -30.18 -13.44 -5.52
CA CYS A 270 -29.94 -14.61 -4.70
C CYS A 270 -30.61 -15.82 -5.36
N ARG A 271 -29.82 -16.58 -6.15
CA ARG A 271 -30.26 -17.83 -6.78
C ARG A 271 -30.72 -18.85 -5.74
N GLU A 272 -31.64 -19.74 -6.09
CA GLU A 272 -32.22 -20.75 -5.17
C GLU A 272 -31.17 -21.65 -4.51
N GLY A 273 -30.11 -22.05 -5.24
CA GLY A 273 -28.99 -22.83 -4.70
C GLY A 273 -27.95 -22.03 -3.90
N SER A 274 -28.20 -20.75 -3.64
CA SER A 274 -27.25 -19.90 -2.91
C SER A 274 -27.17 -20.29 -1.44
N LYS A 275 -25.95 -20.36 -0.90
CA LYS A 275 -25.70 -20.53 0.54
C LYS A 275 -26.38 -19.45 1.41
N TRP A 276 -26.77 -18.32 0.81
CA TRP A 276 -27.42 -17.20 1.48
C TRP A 276 -28.94 -17.19 1.36
N ARG A 277 -29.55 -18.08 0.57
CA ARG A 277 -31.00 -18.11 0.37
C ARG A 277 -31.74 -18.39 1.69
N LYS A 278 -31.46 -19.55 2.29
CA LYS A 278 -32.06 -19.96 3.58
C LYS A 278 -31.78 -18.95 4.72
N PRO A 279 -30.55 -18.43 4.93
CA PRO A 279 -30.32 -17.41 5.95
C PRO A 279 -31.13 -16.12 5.77
N LEU A 280 -31.34 -15.67 4.54
CA LEU A 280 -32.14 -14.47 4.24
C LEU A 280 -33.64 -14.73 4.45
N GLU A 281 -34.14 -15.90 4.05
CA GLU A 281 -35.54 -16.29 4.27
C GLU A 281 -35.85 -16.44 5.76
N ASN A 282 -34.95 -17.07 6.54
CA ASN A 282 -35.08 -17.18 7.99
C ASN A 282 -35.10 -15.81 8.69
N ALA A 283 -34.42 -14.83 8.08
CA ALA A 283 -34.44 -13.44 8.51
C ALA A 283 -35.74 -12.70 8.15
N GLY A 284 -36.67 -13.32 7.42
CA GLY A 284 -37.94 -12.72 7.01
C GLY A 284 -37.92 -12.03 5.64
N LEU A 285 -36.86 -12.23 4.84
CA LEU A 285 -36.73 -11.58 3.54
C LEU A 285 -37.36 -12.41 2.42
N ALA A 286 -38.24 -11.77 1.65
CA ALA A 286 -38.86 -12.35 0.47
C ALA A 286 -38.10 -11.96 -0.81
N PHE A 287 -38.24 -12.81 -1.83
CA PHE A 287 -37.58 -12.64 -3.13
C PHE A 287 -38.62 -12.58 -4.26
N ASP A 288 -38.32 -11.84 -5.32
CA ASP A 288 -39.11 -11.88 -6.55
C ASP A 288 -38.81 -13.11 -7.42
N ARG A 289 -39.51 -13.24 -8.56
CA ARG A 289 -39.34 -14.34 -9.52
C ARG A 289 -37.92 -14.43 -10.09
N ASP A 290 -37.20 -13.31 -10.12
CA ASP A 290 -35.82 -13.21 -10.60
C ASP A 290 -34.78 -13.41 -9.47
N GLY A 291 -35.24 -13.64 -8.23
CA GLY A 291 -34.41 -13.92 -7.07
C GLY A 291 -33.80 -12.69 -6.40
N PHE A 292 -34.29 -11.48 -6.65
CA PHE A 292 -33.88 -10.28 -5.91
C PHE A 292 -34.70 -10.09 -4.64
N VAL A 293 -34.05 -9.59 -3.59
CA VAL A 293 -34.72 -9.23 -2.34
C VAL A 293 -35.76 -8.13 -2.62
N LEU A 294 -37.03 -8.39 -2.30
CA LEU A 294 -38.13 -7.45 -2.53
C LEU A 294 -37.96 -6.20 -1.67
N ASP A 295 -37.93 -6.40 -0.35
CA ASP A 295 -37.64 -5.36 0.60
C ASP A 295 -36.76 -5.92 1.73
N TRP A 296 -35.66 -5.21 1.98
CA TRP A 296 -34.72 -5.55 3.03
C TRP A 296 -35.20 -5.08 4.41
N THR A 297 -36.12 -4.10 4.48
CA THR A 297 -36.65 -3.61 5.76
C THR A 297 -37.63 -4.57 6.40
N ALA A 298 -38.19 -5.50 5.62
CA ALA A 298 -39.03 -6.60 6.09
C ALA A 298 -38.29 -7.66 6.93
N ALA A 299 -36.96 -7.56 7.06
CA ALA A 299 -36.22 -8.45 7.94
C ALA A 299 -36.64 -8.29 9.41
N LYS A 300 -36.62 -9.38 10.18
CA LYS A 300 -36.90 -9.39 11.63
C LYS A 300 -35.93 -8.46 12.36
N ASN A 301 -36.44 -7.67 13.32
CA ASN A 301 -35.64 -6.78 14.16
C ASN A 301 -36.24 -6.71 15.57
N PRO A 302 -35.57 -7.22 16.62
CA PRO A 302 -34.24 -7.83 16.59
C PRO A 302 -34.24 -9.13 15.79
N LEU A 303 -33.13 -9.36 15.10
CA LEU A 303 -32.89 -10.63 14.43
C LEU A 303 -32.45 -11.64 15.47
#